data_AF-A0A420NE61-F1
#
_entry.id   AF-A0A420NE61-F1
#
_cell.length_a   1.000
_cell.length_b   1.000
_cell.length_c   1.000
_cell.angle_alpha   90.00
_cell.angle_beta   90.00
_cell.angle_gamma   90.00
#
_symmetry.space_group_name_H-M   'P 1'
#
loop_
_entity.id
_entity.type
_entity.pdbx_description
1 polymer ?
#
loop_
_entity_poly.entity_id
_entity_poly.type
_entity_poly.pdbx_seq_one_letter_code
_entity_poly.pdbx_strand_id
1 'polypeptide(L)'
;MFSKDYPDLGITIATLPSQDMDRYVLSTNYKRDEVERAQADMEKLPKPTEKELDSIKEDYKKEKGEDFPYSQDRVRVVRRYQPVT
;
A
#
# COMPACT_ATOMS: atom_id res chain seq x y z
N MET A 1 9.46 1.31 1.93
CA MET A 1 7.99 1.28 1.80
C MET A 1 7.65 0.90 0.36
N PHE A 2 6.89 -0.18 0.13
CA PHE A 2 6.43 -0.55 -1.21
C PHE A 2 5.19 0.30 -1.55
N SER A 3 5.39 1.35 -2.34
CA SER A 3 4.31 2.12 -2.95
C SER A 3 4.34 1.87 -4.46
N LYS A 4 3.18 1.62 -5.06
CA LYS A 4 3.06 1.43 -6.51
C LYS A 4 1.92 2.26 -7.06
N ASP A 5 2.18 2.96 -8.14
CA ASP A 5 1.20 3.78 -8.85
C ASP A 5 0.41 2.93 -9.85
N TYR A 6 -0.91 3.08 -9.83
CA TYR A 6 -1.85 2.52 -10.79
C TYR A 6 -2.56 3.69 -11.49
N PRO A 7 -1.93 4.26 -12.52
CA PRO A 7 -2.43 5.46 -13.19
C PRO A 7 -3.81 5.22 -13.83
N ASP A 8 -4.06 4.03 -14.37
CA ASP A 8 -5.36 3.66 -14.96
C ASP A 8 -6.51 3.67 -13.96
N LEU A 9 -6.21 3.43 -12.69
CA LEU A 9 -7.16 3.47 -11.58
C LEU A 9 -7.17 4.83 -10.86
N GLY A 10 -6.24 5.73 -11.17
CA GLY A 10 -6.09 7.01 -10.47
C GLY A 10 -5.65 6.87 -9.00
N ILE A 11 -5.04 5.74 -8.64
CA ILE A 11 -4.65 5.43 -7.24
C ILE A 11 -3.17 5.09 -7.14
N THR A 12 -2.61 5.40 -5.97
CA THR A 12 -1.33 4.85 -5.52
C THR A 12 -1.64 3.86 -4.41
N ILE A 13 -1.20 2.61 -4.55
CA ILE A 13 -1.29 1.64 -3.45
C ILE A 13 -0.07 1.83 -2.56
N ALA A 14 -0.32 1.70 -1.27
CA ALA A 14 0.70 1.71 -0.26
C ALA A 14 0.49 0.51 0.66
N THR A 15 1.49 -0.35 0.75
CA THR A 15 1.44 -1.51 1.65
C THR A 15 1.80 -1.07 3.06
N LEU A 16 1.00 -1.48 4.04
CA LEU A 16 1.35 -1.26 5.44
C LEU A 16 2.67 -1.98 5.79
N PRO A 17 3.48 -1.41 6.71
CA PRO A 17 4.66 -2.08 7.24
C PRO A 17 4.33 -3.47 7.78
N SER A 18 5.34 -4.33 7.89
CA SER A 18 5.18 -5.63 8.57
C SER A 18 4.61 -5.40 9.99
N GLN A 19 3.74 -6.30 10.47
CA GLN A 19 3.27 -6.29 11.86
C GLN A 19 4.44 -6.33 12.86
N ASP A 20 5.57 -6.88 12.43
CA ASP A 20 6.84 -6.82 13.15
C ASP A 20 7.54 -5.47 12.90
N MET A 21 7.13 -4.47 13.68
CA MET A 21 7.70 -3.11 13.64
C MET A 21 9.19 -3.09 13.97
N ASP A 22 9.64 -3.92 14.92
CA ASP A 22 11.05 -3.98 15.31
C ASP A 22 11.91 -4.48 14.13
N ARG A 23 11.43 -5.48 13.39
CA ARG A 23 12.09 -5.94 12.16
C ARG A 23 12.07 -4.90 11.04
N TYR A 24 11.01 -4.09 10.94
CA TYR A 24 10.94 -3.02 9.95
C TYR A 24 11.91 -1.88 10.29
N VAL A 25 11.98 -1.46 11.56
CA VAL A 25 12.93 -0.48 12.08
C VAL A 25 14.36 -0.94 11.84
N LEU A 26 14.68 -2.20 12.21
CA LEU A 26 16.00 -2.80 12.00
C LEU A 26 16.42 -2.87 10.54
N SER A 27 15.48 -3.07 9.61
CA SER A 27 15.78 -3.20 8.17
C SER A 27 15.85 -1.87 7.43
N THR A 28 15.33 -0.78 8.00
CA THR A 28 15.19 0.52 7.31
C THR A 28 15.95 1.66 7.97
N ASN A 29 16.53 1.45 9.16
CA ASN A 29 17.26 2.45 9.94
C ASN A 29 16.42 3.68 10.36
N TYR A 30 15.09 3.62 10.18
CA TYR A 30 14.16 4.64 10.67
C TYR A 30 14.00 4.55 12.18
N LYS A 31 13.72 5.68 12.84
CA LYS A 31 13.37 5.65 14.26
C LYS A 31 11.98 5.03 14.42
N ARG A 32 11.78 4.26 15.50
CA ARG A 32 10.49 3.64 15.84
C ARG A 32 9.34 4.65 15.79
N ASP A 33 9.51 5.83 16.38
CA ASP A 33 8.51 6.90 16.41
C ASP A 33 8.12 7.42 15.01
N GLU A 34 9.04 7.37 14.05
CA GLU A 34 8.77 7.79 12.66
C GLU A 34 8.00 6.71 11.92
N VAL A 35 8.33 5.44 12.16
CA VAL A 35 7.59 4.31 11.60
C VAL A 35 6.18 4.23 12.20
N GLU A 36 6.01 4.45 13.50
CA GLU A 36 4.70 4.46 14.17
C GLU A 36 3.82 5.58 13.65
N ARG A 37 4.36 6.80 13.46
CA ARG A 37 3.62 7.90 12.83
C ARG A 37 3.24 7.59 11.40
N ALA A 38 4.18 7.11 10.60
CA ALA A 38 3.89 6.74 9.21
C ALA A 38 2.83 5.62 9.12
N GLN A 39 2.89 4.62 9.99
CA GLN A 39 1.88 3.57 10.07
C GLN A 39 0.52 4.14 10.47
N ALA A 40 0.46 4.97 11.51
CA ALA A 40 -0.78 5.60 11.96
C ALA A 40 -1.42 6.48 10.87
N ASP A 41 -0.60 7.20 10.10
CA ASP A 41 -1.09 8.01 8.98
C ASP A 41 -1.54 7.15 7.80
N MET A 42 -0.86 6.04 7.52
CA MET A 42 -1.32 5.07 6.52
C MET A 42 -2.60 4.36 6.93
N GLU A 43 -2.77 4.01 8.21
CA GLU A 43 -3.98 3.34 8.67
C GLU A 43 -5.23 4.20 8.50
N LYS A 44 -5.09 5.54 8.53
CA LYS A 44 -6.15 6.50 8.23
C LYS A 44 -6.53 6.56 6.75
N LEU A 45 -5.69 6.08 5.84
CA LEU A 45 -6.00 6.06 4.42
C LEU A 45 -7.16 5.09 4.14
N PRO A 46 -7.94 5.33 3.08
CA PRO A 46 -8.98 4.39 2.68
C PRO A 46 -8.37 3.05 2.27
N LYS A 47 -9.10 1.98 2.59
CA LYS A 47 -8.83 0.66 2.02
C LYS A 47 -9.23 0.67 0.54
N PRO A 48 -8.55 -0.11 -0.33
CA PRO A 48 -9.05 -0.32 -1.69
C PRO A 48 -10.44 -0.95 -1.64
N THR A 49 -11.27 -0.63 -2.63
CA THR A 49 -12.50 -1.38 -2.92
C THR A 49 -12.15 -2.77 -3.46
N GLU A 50 -13.12 -3.70 -3.46
CA GLU A 50 -12.90 -5.05 -4.02
C GLU A 50 -12.44 -5.01 -5.48
N LYS A 51 -13.03 -4.13 -6.30
CA LYS A 51 -12.64 -3.96 -7.71
C LYS A 51 -11.22 -3.44 -7.90
N GLU A 52 -10.83 -2.43 -7.12
CA GLU A 52 -9.46 -1.91 -7.13
C GLU A 52 -8.48 -3.01 -6.70
N LEU A 53 -8.81 -3.74 -5.63
CA LEU A 53 -7.97 -4.82 -5.13
C LEU A 53 -7.82 -5.96 -6.14
N ASP A 54 -8.88 -6.34 -6.84
CA ASP A 54 -8.81 -7.38 -7.87
C ASP A 54 -7.99 -6.93 -9.08
N SER A 55 -8.13 -5.67 -9.50
CA SER A 55 -7.27 -5.10 -10.55
C SER A 55 -5.79 -5.13 -10.15
N ILE A 56 -5.48 -4.74 -8.91
CA ILE A 56 -4.12 -4.80 -8.33
C ILE A 56 -3.59 -6.24 -8.32
N LYS A 57 -4.42 -7.21 -7.92
CA LYS A 57 -4.04 -8.63 -7.90
C LYS A 57 -3.73 -9.15 -9.30
N GLU A 58 -4.58 -8.83 -10.28
CA GLU A 58 -4.40 -9.25 -11.66
C GLU A 58 -3.12 -8.66 -12.26
N ASP A 59 -2.86 -7.37 -12.05
CA ASP A 59 -1.65 -6.71 -12.52
C ASP A 59 -0.40 -7.27 -11.86
N TYR A 60 -0.42 -7.44 -10.53
CA TYR A 60 0.70 -8.05 -9.81
C TYR A 60 1.01 -9.46 -10.34
N LYS A 61 -0.02 -10.26 -10.60
CA LYS A 61 0.13 -11.61 -11.16
C LYS A 61 0.69 -11.58 -12.58
N LYS A 62 0.25 -10.63 -13.42
CA LYS A 62 0.81 -10.45 -14.77
C LYS A 62 2.28 -10.05 -14.74
N GLU A 63 2.68 -9.18 -13.82
CA GLU A 63 4.05 -8.66 -13.76
C GLU A 63 5.04 -9.56 -13.04
N LYS A 64 4.61 -10.25 -11.98
CA LYS A 64 5.47 -11.10 -11.14
C LYS A 64 5.28 -12.59 -11.39
N GLY A 65 4.18 -13.00 -12.00
CA GLY A 65 3.81 -14.42 -12.13
C GLY A 65 3.36 -15.06 -10.82
N GLU A 66 3.17 -14.26 -9.76
CA GLU A 66 2.83 -14.71 -8.41
C GLU A 66 1.50 -14.10 -7.95
N ASP A 67 0.78 -14.78 -7.07
CA ASP A 67 -0.41 -14.20 -6.45
C ASP A 67 -0.03 -13.07 -5.49
N PHE A 68 -0.85 -12.02 -5.45
CA PHE A 68 -0.60 -10.86 -4.63
C PHE A 68 -0.56 -11.23 -3.13
N PRO A 69 0.56 -10.96 -2.42
CA PRO A 69 0.81 -11.55 -1.11
C PRO A 69 0.12 -10.81 0.05
N TYR A 70 -0.60 -9.71 -0.22
CA TYR A 70 -1.20 -8.86 0.81
C TYR A 70 -2.73 -8.91 0.77
N SER A 71 -3.35 -9.01 1.95
CA SER A 71 -4.81 -8.87 2.10
C SER A 71 -5.25 -7.41 2.02
N GLN A 72 -6.55 -7.17 1.80
CA GLN A 72 -7.14 -5.83 1.71
C GLN A 72 -6.83 -4.96 2.94
N ASP A 73 -6.80 -5.55 4.13
CA ASP A 73 -6.46 -4.86 5.38
C ASP A 73 -5.01 -4.38 5.44
N ARG A 74 -4.12 -4.97 4.64
CA ARG A 74 -2.71 -4.61 4.56
C ARG A 74 -2.39 -3.63 3.44
N VAL A 75 -3.39 -3.27 2.64
CA VAL A 75 -3.25 -2.31 1.54
C VAL A 75 -4.05 -1.06 1.85
N ARG A 76 -3.46 0.07 1.52
CA ARG A 76 -4.09 1.39 1.60
C ARG A 76 -3.97 2.06 0.26
N VAL A 77 -4.97 2.84 -0.11
CA VAL A 77 -4.97 3.57 -1.38
C VAL A 77 -4.92 5.05 -1.11
N VAL A 78 -4.02 5.73 -1.83
CA VAL A 78 -4.01 7.18 -1.95
C VAL A 78 -4.68 7.49 -3.28
N ARG A 79 -5.88 8.06 -3.24
CA ARG A 79 -6.55 8.52 -4.45
C ARG A 79 -5.87 9.80 -4.89
N ARG A 80 -5.27 9.79 -6.08
CA ARG A 80 -4.84 11.05 -6.69
C ARG A 80 -6.13 11.71 -7.15
N TYR A 81 -6.53 12.80 -6.48
CA TYR A 81 -7.61 13.63 -6.99
C TYR A 81 -7.24 14.00 -8.43
N GLN A 82 -7.91 13.40 -9.41
CA GLN A 82 -7.92 13.96 -10.74
C GLN A 82 -8.56 15.35 -10.59
N PRO A 83 -7.89 16.44 -11.01
CA PRO A 83 -8.58 17.71 -11.11
C PRO A 83 -9.77 17.49 -12.04
N VAL A 84 -10.97 17.75 -11.54
CA VAL A 84 -12.18 17.78 -12.37
C VAL A 84 -11.96 18.94 -13.35
N THR A 85 -11.58 18.64 -14.58
CA THR A 85 -11.53 19.59 -15.69
C THR A 85 -12.92 20.02 -16.11
#